data_AF-A0A3C2E0I8-F1
#
_entry.id   AF-A0A3C2E0I8-F1
#
_cell.length_a   1.000
_cell.length_b   1.000
_cell.length_c   1.000
_cell.angle_alpha   90.00
_cell.angle_beta   90.00
_cell.angle_gamma   90.00
#
_symmetry.space_group_name_H-M   'P 1'
#
loop_
_entity.id
_entity.type
_entity.pdbx_description
1 polymer ?
#
loop_
_entity_poly.entity_id
_entity_poly.type
_entity_poly.pdbx_seq_one_letter_code
_entity_poly.pdbx_strand_id
1 'polypeptide(L)' 'MKGVFITGTDTGIGKTVASAWLMRALDGDYWKPVQTGLDGGASDSEMVRRLSEFPDERFHA' A
#
# COMPACT_ATOMS: atom_id res chain seq x y z
N MET A 1 0.08 -1.49 -19.33
CA MET A 1 0.47 -1.84 -17.95
C MET A 1 -0.55 -2.80 -17.38
N LYS A 2 -0.11 -3.78 -16.59
CA LYS A 2 -1.00 -4.65 -15.81
C LYS A 2 -0.91 -4.22 -14.35
N GLY A 3 -2.04 -4.12 -13.67
CA GLY A 3 -2.10 -3.71 -12.27
C GLY A 3 -3.16 -4.52 -11.52
N VAL A 4 -3.03 -4.57 -10.20
CA VAL A 4 -4.01 -5.22 -9.31
C VAL A 4 -4.61 -4.14 -8.42
N PHE A 5 -5.94 -4.07 -8.35
CA PHE A 5 -6.62 -3.17 -7.44
C PHE A 5 -6.96 -3.89 -6.14
N ILE A 6 -6.50 -3.35 -5.02
CA ILE A 6 -6.77 -3.91 -3.69
C ILE A 6 -7.98 -3.22 -3.10
N THR A 7 -9.09 -3.95 -3.02
CA THR A 7 -10.34 -3.52 -2.38
C THR A 7 -10.59 -4.32 -1.10
N GLY A 8 -11.53 -3.89 -0.29
CA GLY A 8 -11.94 -4.64 0.89
C GLY A 8 -13.24 -4.12 1.49
N THR A 9 -13.86 -4.95 2.32
CA THR A 9 -15.21 -4.72 2.84
C THR A 9 -15.28 -3.73 3.98
N ASP A 10 -14.16 -3.46 4.65
CA ASP A 10 -14.08 -2.56 5.80
C ASP A 10 -12.68 -1.97 5.96
N THR A 11 -12.47 -1.11 6.94
CA THR A 11 -11.18 -0.60 7.42
C THR A 11 -10.51 -1.62 8.33
N GLY A 12 -9.17 -1.61 8.44
CA GLY A 12 -8.43 -2.48 9.36
C GLY A 12 -8.34 -3.97 8.97
N ILE A 13 -9.01 -4.43 7.91
CA ILE A 13 -9.03 -5.86 7.50
C ILE A 13 -7.76 -6.35 6.76
N GLY A 14 -6.67 -5.59 6.79
CA GLY A 14 -5.38 -6.02 6.22
C GLY A 14 -5.09 -5.65 4.76
N LYS A 15 -5.86 -4.75 4.14
CA LYS A 15 -5.60 -4.25 2.76
C LYS A 15 -4.16 -3.74 2.58
N THR A 16 -3.67 -2.97 3.54
CA THR A 16 -2.33 -2.35 3.54
C THR A 16 -1.23 -3.40 3.54
N VAL A 17 -1.39 -4.46 4.35
CA VAL A 17 -0.45 -5.60 4.39
C VAL A 17 -0.50 -6.39 3.08
N ALA A 18 -1.69 -6.65 2.55
CA ALA A 18 -1.86 -7.33 1.28
C ALA A 18 -1.19 -6.56 0.12
N SER A 19 -1.30 -5.23 0.10
CA SER A 19 -0.61 -4.38 -0.87
C SER A 19 0.91 -4.51 -0.78
N ALA A 20 1.49 -4.44 0.42
CA ALA A 20 2.93 -4.61 0.61
C ALA A 20 3.43 -6.01 0.18
N TRP A 21 2.65 -7.05 0.50
CA TRP A 21 2.95 -8.42 0.10
C TRP A 21 2.91 -8.61 -1.42
N LEU A 22 1.89 -8.08 -2.09
CA LEU A 22 1.78 -8.16 -3.55
C LEU A 22 2.86 -7.34 -4.25
N MET A 23 3.20 -6.17 -3.72
CA MET A 23 4.31 -5.36 -4.22
C MET A 23 5.62 -6.17 -4.23
N ARG A 24 5.93 -6.86 -3.11
CA ARG A 24 7.07 -7.78 -3.00
C ARG A 24 6.98 -8.97 -3.96
N ALA A 25 5.84 -9.63 -4.00
CA ALA A 25 5.66 -10.85 -4.79
C ALA A 25 5.73 -10.60 -6.31
N LEU A 26 5.37 -9.39 -6.75
CA LEU A 26 5.28 -9.03 -8.16
C LEU A 26 6.40 -8.07 -8.61
N ASP A 27 7.33 -7.69 -7.71
CA ASP A 27 8.31 -6.62 -7.94
C ASP A 27 7.67 -5.33 -8.49
N GLY A 28 6.50 -5.00 -7.93
CA GLY A 28 5.62 -3.95 -8.41
C GLY A 28 5.85 -2.61 -7.73
N ASP A 29 5.17 -1.60 -8.27
CA ASP A 29 5.09 -0.26 -7.69
C ASP A 29 3.78 -0.10 -6.91
N TYR A 30 3.81 0.76 -5.89
CA TYR A 30 2.63 1.08 -5.09
C TYR A 30 2.05 2.43 -5.51
N TRP A 31 0.74 2.48 -5.72
CA TRP A 31 0.03 3.71 -6.04
C TRP A 31 -1.17 3.91 -5.13
N LYS A 32 -1.23 5.07 -4.47
CA LYS A 32 -2.40 5.49 -3.69
C LYS A 32 -2.58 7.01 -3.76
N PRO A 33 -3.45 7.51 -4.65
CA PRO A 33 -3.61 8.95 -4.90
C PRO A 33 -4.37 9.67 -3.80
N VAL A 34 -5.20 8.95 -3.06
CA VAL A 34 -6.03 9.51 -2.00
C VAL A 34 -5.87 8.66 -0.75
N GLN A 35 -5.40 9.29 0.32
CA GLN A 35 -5.35 8.71 1.66
C GLN A 35 -6.48 9.31 2.51
N THR A 36 -7.23 8.44 3.20
CA THR A 36 -8.30 8.83 4.14
C THR A 36 -8.10 8.11 5.47
N GLY A 37 -8.72 8.62 6.54
CA GLY A 37 -8.82 7.90 7.82
C GLY A 37 -7.53 7.85 8.66
N LEU A 38 -6.74 8.93 8.65
CA LEU A 38 -5.57 9.05 9.53
C LEU A 38 -6.03 9.46 10.95
N ASP A 39 -6.54 8.50 11.73
CA ASP A 39 -6.93 8.72 13.13
C ASP A 39 -5.70 8.65 14.06
N GLY A 40 -4.70 9.50 13.80
CA GLY A 40 -3.49 9.62 14.64
C GLY A 40 -2.45 8.49 14.49
N GLY A 41 -2.64 7.57 13.54
CA GLY A 41 -1.71 6.48 13.21
C GLY A 41 -0.92 6.70 11.92
N ALA A 42 0.00 5.77 11.61
CA ALA A 42 0.74 5.76 10.35
C ALA A 42 -0.19 5.54 9.15
N SER A 43 0.07 6.26 8.06
CA SER A 43 -0.65 6.12 6.79
C SER A 43 -0.42 4.77 6.13
N ASP A 44 -1.31 4.41 5.19
CA ASP A 44 -1.13 3.18 4.41
C ASP A 44 0.19 3.23 3.64
N SER A 45 0.54 4.37 3.05
CA SER A 45 1.80 4.55 2.32
C SER A 45 3.02 4.35 3.23
N GLU A 46 3.02 4.88 4.45
CA GLU A 46 4.10 4.67 5.42
C GLU A 46 4.20 3.21 5.86
N MET A 47 3.06 2.56 6.12
CA MET A 47 3.05 1.14 6.45
C MET A 47 3.56 0.28 5.29
N VAL A 48 3.14 0.56 4.06
CA VAL A 48 3.62 -0.18 2.88
C VAL A 48 5.11 0.05 2.69
N ARG A 49 5.63 1.29 2.83
CA ARG A 49 7.08 1.58 2.81
C ARG A 49 7.84 0.72 3.82
N ARG A 50 7.35 0.67 5.06
CA ARG A 50 7.98 -0.11 6.13
C ARG A 50 7.93 -1.61 5.86
N LEU A 51 6.81 -2.14 5.37
CA LEU A 51 6.59 -3.58 5.20
C LEU A 51 7.21 -4.13 3.92
N SER A 52 7.26 -3.33 2.84
CA SER A 52 7.82 -3.74 1.56
C SER A 52 9.32 -3.46 1.45
N GLU A 53 9.90 -2.60 2.30
CA GLU A 53 11.33 -2.22 2.30
C GLU A 53 11.87 -1.86 0.90
N PHE A 54 11.00 -1.39 0.01
CA PHE A 54 11.39 -0.89 -1.29
C PHE A 54 11.76 0.59 -1.21
N PRO A 55 12.61 1.06 -2.14
CA PRO A 55 13.05 2.45 -2.13
C PRO A 55 11.92 3.38 -2.60
N ASP A 56 12.05 4.66 -2.29
CA ASP A 56 10.94 5.61 -2.38
C ASP A 56 10.43 5.84 -3.81
N GLU A 57 11.24 5.56 -4.83
CA GLU A 57 10.90 5.69 -6.25
C GLU A 57 9.81 4.71 -6.68
N ARG A 58 9.57 3.65 -5.90
CA ARG A 58 8.53 2.65 -6.14
C ARG A 58 7.14 3.10 -5.64
N PHE A 59 7.02 4.29 -5.06
CA PHE A 59 5.80 4.77 -4.42
C PHE A 59 5.28 6.04 -5.09
N HIS A 60 4.07 5.93 -5.62
CA HIS A 60 3.41 6.97 -6.40
C HIS A 60 2.15 7.47 -5.66
N ALA A 61 1.89 8.76 -5.74
CA ALA A 61 0.67 9.39 -5.26
C ALA A 61 -0.12 9.90 -6.47
#